data_AF-L7E4A5-F1
#
_entry.id   AF-L7E4A5-F1
#
_cell.length_a   1.000
_cell.length_b   1.000
_cell.length_c   1.000
_cell.angle_alpha   90.00
_cell.angle_beta   90.00
_cell.angle_gamma   90.00
#
_symmetry.space_group_name_H-M   'P 1'
#
loop_
_entity.id
_entity.type
_entity.pdbx_description
1 polymer ?
#
loop_
_entity_poly.entity_id
_entity_poly.type
_entity_poly.pdbx_seq_one_letter_code
_entity_poly.pdbx_strand_id
1 'polypeptide(L)'
;MNSLAPHLKAKALKPNSRRPAKELCSECGLCDTYYIHYVKEACAFLNQQIADLEAAAHGKSRDLNKENDLYFGVHQEMMAAKKNKLFQGRNGQESSAQLPVKCSIVV
;
A
#
# COMPACT_ATOMS: atom_id res chain seq x y z
N MET A 1 -7.79 26.32 -20.10
CA MET A 1 -7.22 26.34 -18.73
C MET A 1 -6.25 25.17 -18.60
N ASN A 2 -4.96 25.38 -18.86
CA ASN A 2 -3.94 24.35 -18.58
C ASN A 2 -3.52 24.48 -17.12
N SER A 3 -4.35 24.03 -16.17
CA SER A 3 -3.85 23.80 -14.82
C SER A 3 -3.10 22.48 -14.83
N LEU A 4 -1.80 22.54 -15.07
CA LEU A 4 -0.92 21.40 -14.85
C LEU A 4 -1.16 20.84 -13.45
N ALA A 5 -1.21 19.51 -13.33
CA ALA A 5 -1.47 18.84 -12.07
C ALA A 5 -0.47 19.31 -10.99
N PRO A 6 -0.92 19.50 -9.72
CA PRO A 6 -0.11 20.15 -8.68
C PRO A 6 1.27 19.51 -8.43
N HIS A 7 1.37 18.19 -8.57
CA HIS A 7 2.62 17.45 -8.37
C HIS A 7 3.69 17.73 -9.43
N LEU A 8 3.33 18.25 -10.61
CA LEU A 8 4.30 18.52 -11.68
C LEU A 8 5.30 19.64 -11.32
N LYS A 9 4.97 20.48 -10.34
CA LYS A 9 5.87 21.52 -9.81
C LYS A 9 6.70 21.06 -8.63
N ALA A 10 6.33 19.95 -8.01
CA ALA A 10 6.99 19.45 -6.81
C ALA A 10 8.29 18.72 -7.18
N LYS A 11 9.24 18.73 -6.24
CA LYS A 11 10.53 18.03 -6.37
C LYS A 11 10.68 17.07 -5.20
N ALA A 12 11.21 15.89 -5.50
CA ALA A 12 11.58 14.90 -4.52
C ALA A 12 12.50 15.49 -3.45
N LEU A 13 12.43 14.90 -2.25
CA LEU A 13 13.38 15.22 -1.19
C LEU A 13 14.80 14.80 -1.58
N LYS A 14 15.78 15.56 -1.08
CA LYS A 14 17.18 15.16 -1.19
C LYS A 14 17.43 13.95 -0.28
N PRO A 15 18.37 13.06 -0.65
CA PRO A 15 18.86 12.04 0.26
C PRO A 15 19.25 12.66 1.60
N ASN A 16 18.96 11.96 2.71
CA ASN A 16 19.21 12.39 4.09
C ASN A 16 18.49 13.67 4.56
N SER A 17 17.59 14.25 3.76
CA SER A 17 16.76 15.36 4.25
C SER A 17 15.66 14.86 5.19
N ARG A 18 15.25 15.71 6.13
CA ARG A 18 14.24 15.35 7.12
C ARG A 18 12.88 15.11 6.45
N ARG A 19 12.32 13.91 6.64
CA ARG A 19 11.03 13.50 6.07
C ARG A 19 9.85 14.13 6.83
N PRO A 20 8.68 14.35 6.20
CA PRO A 20 7.49 14.92 6.84
C PRO A 20 6.99 14.14 8.06
N ALA A 21 7.04 12.80 8.03
CA ALA A 21 6.68 11.93 9.14
C ALA A 21 7.77 11.79 10.22
N LYS A 22 8.92 12.46 10.06
CA LYS A 22 10.06 12.44 11.01
C LYS A 22 10.47 10.99 11.33
N GLU A 23 10.70 10.67 12.60
CA GLU A 23 11.10 9.35 13.09
C GLU A 23 10.05 8.25 12.85
N LEU A 24 8.80 8.60 12.53
CA LEU A 24 7.75 7.64 12.21
C LEU A 24 7.74 7.23 10.72
N CYS A 25 8.64 7.79 9.90
CA CYS A 25 8.66 7.51 8.47
C CYS A 25 9.11 6.06 8.19
N SER A 26 8.26 5.27 7.54
CA SER A 26 8.57 3.90 7.11
C SER A 26 9.35 3.80 5.80
N GLU A 27 9.89 4.91 5.29
CA GLU A 27 10.59 5.00 4.00
C GLU A 27 9.83 4.39 2.81
N CYS A 28 8.51 4.58 2.74
CA CYS A 28 7.67 4.00 1.68
C CYS A 28 7.94 4.50 0.23
N GLY A 29 8.87 5.43 0.05
CA GLY A 29 9.27 5.97 -1.27
C GLY A 29 8.44 7.14 -1.80
N LEU A 30 7.28 7.48 -1.20
CA LEU A 30 6.43 8.58 -1.68
C LEU A 30 7.20 9.93 -1.76
N CYS A 31 7.98 10.23 -0.73
CA CYS A 31 8.72 11.49 -0.60
C CYS A 31 9.94 11.57 -1.53
N ASP A 32 10.35 10.46 -2.16
CA ASP A 32 11.47 10.38 -3.10
C ASP A 32 11.07 10.68 -4.54
N THR A 33 9.81 11.04 -4.75
CA THR A 33 9.27 11.38 -6.06
C THR A 33 8.63 12.77 -6.05
N TYR A 34 8.22 13.24 -7.22
CA TYR A 34 7.43 14.47 -7.33
C TYR A 34 6.02 14.35 -6.71
N TYR A 35 5.56 13.15 -6.36
CA TYR A 35 4.29 12.96 -5.64
C TYR A 35 4.32 13.40 -4.17
N ILE A 36 5.47 13.85 -3.66
CA ILE A 36 5.56 14.48 -2.33
C ILE A 36 4.53 15.60 -2.10
N HIS A 37 4.04 16.24 -3.18
CA HIS A 37 2.97 17.23 -3.09
C HIS A 37 1.77 16.72 -2.28
N TYR A 38 1.43 15.44 -2.41
CA TYR A 38 0.30 14.80 -1.74
C TYR A 38 0.65 14.16 -0.40
N VAL A 39 1.85 14.38 0.16
CA VAL A 39 2.30 13.68 1.38
C VAL A 39 1.38 13.89 2.58
N LYS A 40 0.75 15.08 2.67
CA LYS A 40 -0.18 15.37 3.77
C LYS A 40 -1.50 14.60 3.66
N GLU A 41 -1.86 14.17 2.46
CA GLU A 41 -3.10 13.44 2.18
C GLU A 41 -2.84 11.93 2.16
N ALA A 42 -1.73 11.49 1.57
CA ALA A 42 -1.44 10.08 1.30
C ALA A 42 -0.54 9.39 2.35
N CYS A 43 0.19 10.13 3.19
CA CYS A 43 1.10 9.50 4.15
C CYS A 43 0.30 8.83 5.29
N ALA A 44 0.45 7.52 5.45
CA ALA A 44 -0.19 6.73 6.51
C ALA A 44 0.15 7.20 7.94
N PHE A 45 1.24 7.95 8.13
CA PHE A 45 1.63 8.50 9.44
C PHE A 45 1.15 9.94 9.67
N LEU A 46 0.66 10.62 8.64
CA LEU A 46 0.14 11.99 8.74
C LEU A 46 -1.38 12.03 8.63
N ASN A 47 -1.96 11.14 7.82
CA ASN A 47 -3.38 11.11 7.52
C ASN A 47 -3.84 9.65 7.34
N GLN A 48 -4.44 9.09 8.39
CA GLN A 48 -4.91 7.71 8.39
C GLN A 48 -6.33 7.64 7.86
N GLN A 49 -6.51 7.19 6.62
CA GLN A 49 -7.80 7.14 5.93
C GLN A 49 -8.20 5.71 5.53
N ILE A 50 -7.83 4.71 6.35
CA ILE A 50 -7.96 3.30 5.97
C ILE A 50 -9.43 2.92 5.70
N ALA A 51 -10.37 3.33 6.56
CA ALA A 51 -11.78 2.98 6.39
C ALA A 51 -12.41 3.56 5.11
N ASP A 52 -12.07 4.80 4.75
CA ASP A 52 -12.57 5.46 3.54
C ASP A 52 -11.96 4.81 2.28
N LEU A 53 -10.67 4.49 2.33
CA LEU A 53 -9.98 3.81 1.23
C LEU A 53 -10.45 2.37 1.07
N GLU A 54 -10.83 1.68 2.15
CA GLU A 54 -11.48 0.37 2.07
C GLU A 54 -12.81 0.45 1.32
N ALA A 55 -13.66 1.43 1.64
CA ALA A 55 -14.91 1.65 0.93
C ALA A 55 -14.68 1.96 -0.56
N ALA A 56 -13.70 2.82 -0.86
CA ALA A 56 -13.39 3.19 -2.24
C ALA A 56 -12.80 2.04 -3.06
N ALA A 57 -11.89 1.24 -2.48
CA ALA A 57 -11.21 0.15 -3.19
C ALA A 57 -12.02 -1.14 -3.25
N HIS A 58 -12.86 -1.42 -2.24
CA HIS A 58 -13.56 -2.69 -2.11
C HIS A 58 -15.09 -2.56 -2.14
N GLY A 59 -15.63 -1.35 -2.27
CA GLY A 59 -17.06 -1.06 -2.27
C GLY A 59 -17.72 -1.14 -0.90
N LYS A 60 -16.97 -1.46 0.16
CA LYS A 60 -17.44 -1.53 1.56
C LYS A 60 -16.28 -1.31 2.53
N SER A 61 -16.56 -0.75 3.70
CA SER A 61 -15.63 -0.76 4.84
C SER A 61 -15.82 -2.03 5.68
N ARG A 62 -14.83 -2.35 6.51
CA ARG A 62 -14.89 -3.49 7.45
C ARG A 62 -16.00 -3.32 8.49
N ASP A 63 -16.64 -4.42 8.88
CA ASP A 63 -17.58 -4.46 10.01
C ASP A 63 -16.86 -4.85 11.31
N LEU A 64 -16.71 -3.91 12.24
CA LEU A 64 -15.98 -4.13 13.49
C LEU A 64 -16.67 -5.12 14.45
N ASN A 65 -17.92 -5.50 14.19
CA ASN A 65 -18.63 -6.52 14.96
C ASN A 65 -18.42 -7.94 14.39
N LYS A 66 -17.78 -8.06 13.22
CA LYS A 66 -17.43 -9.35 12.63
C LYS A 66 -15.96 -9.63 12.87
N GLU A 67 -15.68 -10.73 13.55
CA GLU A 67 -14.33 -11.12 13.96
C GLU A 67 -13.34 -11.16 12.78
N ASN A 68 -13.72 -11.77 11.66
CA ASN A 68 -12.85 -11.85 10.48
C ASN A 68 -12.55 -10.47 9.87
N ASP A 69 -13.54 -9.58 9.79
CA ASP A 69 -13.35 -8.22 9.26
C ASP A 69 -12.49 -7.37 10.21
N LEU A 70 -12.62 -7.58 11.52
CA LEU A 70 -11.81 -6.92 12.55
C LEU A 70 -10.32 -7.28 12.44
N TYR A 71 -10.01 -8.57 12.28
CA TYR A 71 -8.63 -9.06 12.28
C TYR A 71 -7.96 -9.08 10.91
N PHE A 72 -8.70 -9.41 9.85
CA PHE A 72 -8.15 -9.58 8.50
C PHE A 72 -8.57 -8.48 7.52
N GLY A 73 -9.46 -7.58 7.92
CA GLY A 73 -9.98 -6.51 7.07
C GLY A 73 -11.02 -6.99 6.05
N VAL A 74 -11.28 -6.16 5.06
CA VAL A 74 -12.25 -6.45 4.00
C VAL A 74 -11.77 -7.63 3.14
N HIS A 75 -12.54 -8.72 3.12
CA HIS A 75 -12.23 -9.93 2.36
C HIS A 75 -13.46 -10.51 1.63
N GLN A 76 -13.20 -11.43 0.69
CA GLN A 76 -14.22 -12.22 -0.01
C GLN A 76 -14.15 -13.69 0.42
N GLU A 77 -12.98 -14.32 0.26
CA GLU A 77 -12.72 -15.72 0.63
C GLU A 77 -11.34 -15.84 1.30
N MET A 78 -11.22 -16.73 2.27
CA MET A 78 -9.95 -17.06 2.93
C MET A 78 -9.59 -18.52 2.66
N MET A 79 -8.39 -18.77 2.16
CA MET A 79 -7.89 -20.11 1.85
C MET A 79 -6.38 -20.21 2.07
N ALA A 80 -5.90 -21.42 2.35
CA ALA A 80 -4.48 -21.73 2.42
C ALA A 80 -4.02 -22.40 1.11
N ALA A 81 -2.89 -21.96 0.56
CA ALA A 81 -2.28 -22.54 -0.63
C ALA A 81 -0.81 -22.88 -0.38
N LYS A 82 -0.37 -24.04 -0.86
CA LYS A 82 1.04 -24.46 -0.83
C LYS A 82 1.54 -24.66 -2.25
N LYS A 83 2.71 -24.10 -2.57
CA LYS A 83 3.35 -24.32 -3.87
C LYS A 83 3.89 -25.74 -3.95
N ASN A 84 3.53 -26.49 -5.00
CA ASN A 84 4.01 -27.87 -5.18
C ASN A 84 5.53 -27.97 -5.38
N LYS A 85 6.14 -26.96 -6.02
CA LYS A 85 7.60 -26.88 -6.20
C LYS A 85 8.10 -25.50 -5.82
N LEU A 86 8.97 -25.45 -4.81
CA LEU A 86 9.62 -24.23 -4.36
C LEU A 86 10.50 -23.66 -5.50
N PHE A 87 10.43 -22.35 -5.73
CA PHE A 87 11.34 -21.68 -6.65
C PHE A 87 12.61 -21.33 -5.87
N GLN A 88 13.74 -21.88 -6.31
CA GLN A 88 15.04 -21.54 -5.74
C GLN A 88 15.46 -20.17 -6.26
N GLY A 89 15.47 -19.17 -5.37
CA GLY A 89 16.07 -17.87 -5.66
C GLY A 89 17.59 -17.98 -5.81
N ARG A 90 18.22 -16.96 -6.40
CA ARG A 90 19.67 -16.89 -6.68
C ARG A 90 20.59 -17.06 -5.46
N ASN A 91 20.05 -17.00 -4.23
CA ASN A 91 20.79 -17.06 -2.97
C ASN A 91 20.29 -18.17 -2.01
N GLY A 92 19.63 -19.22 -2.52
CA GLY A 92 19.10 -20.30 -1.66
C GLY A 92 17.92 -19.89 -0.76
N GLN A 93 17.45 -18.65 -0.87
CA GLN A 93 16.22 -18.19 -0.25
C GLN A 93 15.03 -18.70 -1.06
N GLU A 94 14.08 -19.32 -0.37
CA GLU A 94 12.78 -19.68 -0.92
C GLU A 94 12.08 -18.40 -1.37
N SER A 95 11.90 -18.23 -2.68
CA SER A 95 11.15 -17.11 -3.21
C SER A 95 9.67 -17.47 -3.23
N SER A 96 8.85 -16.64 -2.59
CA SER A 96 7.38 -16.70 -2.67
C SER A 96 6.83 -16.37 -4.07
N ALA A 97 7.68 -16.12 -5.07
CA ALA A 97 7.25 -15.93 -6.44
C ALA A 97 6.79 -17.25 -7.07
N GLN A 98 5.49 -17.51 -7.00
CA GLN A 98 4.61 -17.57 -8.17
C GLN A 98 3.32 -18.28 -7.73
N LEU A 99 2.29 -17.51 -7.40
CA LEU A 99 0.91 -17.95 -7.56
C LEU A 99 0.31 -17.03 -8.62
N PRO A 100 -0.01 -17.51 -9.83
CA PRO A 100 -1.05 -16.89 -10.62
C PRO A 100 -2.37 -17.39 -10.02
N VAL A 101 -2.64 -17.04 -8.76
CA VAL A 101 -4.04 -17.02 -8.35
C VAL A 101 -4.61 -15.86 -9.13
N LYS A 102 -5.65 -16.12 -9.92
CA LYS A 102 -6.67 -15.11 -10.21
C LYS A 102 -7.29 -14.71 -8.87
N CYS A 103 -6.51 -14.07 -8.01
CA CYS A 103 -7.06 -13.15 -7.05
C CYS A 103 -7.52 -12.02 -7.95
N SER A 104 -8.82 -12.00 -8.25
CA SER A 104 -9.50 -10.80 -8.69
C SER A 104 -9.40 -9.80 -7.53
N ILE A 105 -8.19 -9.29 -7.29
CA ILE A 105 -7.99 -7.99 -6.70
C ILE A 105 -8.50 -7.07 -7.80
N VAL A 106 -9.80 -6.79 -7.73
CA VAL A 106 -10.34 -5.60 -8.35
C VAL A 106 -9.65 -4.46 -7.62
N VAL A 107 -8.57 -3.96 -8.22
CA VAL A 107 -8.15 -2.56 -8.06
C VAL A 107 -8.95 -1.76 -9.06
#